data_AF-A0A0F8UBA2-F1
#
_entry.id   AF-A0A0F8UBA2-F1
#
_cell.length_a   1.000
_cell.length_b   1.000
_cell.length_c   1.000
_cell.angle_alpha   90.00
_cell.angle_beta   90.00
_cell.angle_gamma   90.00
#
_symmetry.space_group_name_H-M   'P 1'
#
loop_
_entity.id
_entity.type
_entity.pdbx_description
1 polymer ?
#
loop_
_entity_poly.entity_id
_entity_poly.type
_entity_poly.pdbx_seq_one_letter_code
_entity_poly.pdbx_strand_id
1 'polypeptide(L)'
;MKDSGKKKENFSENPEDPEIAEIAEIKAIREKLCDMHSDIKKVMEYSNRLRFETAMECSRQEYSNAVLSHLIEDIDTGLERNMVKKCPEKENCRSSFTALLQRNAGLIKQGRVDEILLSNNREKLEEMRCGAPYSKCDQCFSEVSGLFTKQVNLMRSMRIYAGNQEQKPDISALEPGALVREILEPVSNPQRLEILKAVAFETKSFSAFSEITGLRGGNLLFHLQKLMDSGLILQQHERGDYMITEKGFKILQVLNELYSSLQYSPLQLPARKTPGEKEEIRI
;
A
#
# COMPACT_ATOMS: atom_id res chain seq x y z
N MET A 1 -59.51 65.11 12.75
CA MET A 1 -58.48 64.90 11.70
C MET A 1 -57.13 65.17 12.34
N LYS A 2 -56.37 64.11 12.63
CA LYS A 2 -55.10 63.69 11.95
C LYS A 2 -53.90 64.55 12.35
N ASP A 3 -52.70 64.04 12.61
CA ASP A 3 -52.15 62.73 12.96
C ASP A 3 -50.67 63.00 13.33
N SER A 4 -50.12 62.15 14.17
CA SER A 4 -48.75 62.10 14.71
C SER A 4 -47.64 61.69 13.72
N GLY A 5 -46.37 62.00 14.05
CA GLY A 5 -45.17 61.28 13.54
C GLY A 5 -43.91 62.16 13.39
N LYS A 6 -42.99 62.23 14.37
CA LYS A 6 -41.73 61.45 14.55
C LYS A 6 -40.73 61.42 13.36
N LYS A 7 -39.56 62.06 13.60
CA LYS A 7 -38.15 61.74 13.24
C LYS A 7 -37.87 60.77 12.07
N LYS A 8 -36.95 61.19 11.18
CA LYS A 8 -35.78 60.38 10.75
C LYS A 8 -34.73 61.27 10.07
N GLU A 9 -33.60 61.44 10.75
CA GLU A 9 -32.33 61.80 10.12
C GLU A 9 -31.90 60.63 9.24
N ASN A 10 -31.79 60.85 7.94
CA ASN A 10 -31.12 59.93 7.02
C ASN A 10 -29.63 60.26 7.05
N PHE A 11 -28.85 59.44 7.76
CA PHE A 11 -27.41 59.33 7.51
C PHE A 11 -27.24 58.62 6.16
N SER A 12 -26.74 59.37 5.19
CA SER A 12 -26.30 58.86 3.89
C SER A 12 -25.14 57.90 4.10
N GLU A 13 -25.25 56.73 3.47
CA GLU A 13 -24.20 55.72 3.35
C GLU A 13 -22.93 56.33 2.71
N ASN A 14 -21.76 55.98 3.28
CA ASN A 14 -20.46 56.30 2.69
C ASN A 14 -20.28 55.52 1.38
N PRO A 15 -19.73 56.12 0.31
CA PRO A 15 -19.36 55.37 -0.88
C PRO A 15 -18.11 54.55 -0.55
N GLU A 16 -18.19 53.23 -0.73
CA GLU A 16 -17.02 52.35 -0.65
C GLU A 16 -16.01 52.77 -1.73
N ASP A 17 -14.76 52.96 -1.31
CA ASP A 17 -13.66 53.45 -2.14
C ASP A 17 -13.34 52.44 -3.27
N PRO A 18 -13.43 52.82 -4.56
CA PRO A 18 -13.27 51.90 -5.69
C PRO A 18 -11.92 51.16 -5.72
N GLU A 19 -10.85 51.73 -5.15
CA GLU A 19 -9.56 51.05 -5.02
C GLU A 19 -9.62 49.84 -4.07
N ILE A 20 -10.45 49.88 -3.03
CA ILE A 20 -10.60 48.78 -2.07
C ILE A 20 -11.34 47.60 -2.69
N ALA A 21 -12.33 47.88 -3.55
CA ALA A 21 -13.08 46.86 -4.28
C ALA A 21 -12.19 46.13 -5.31
N GLU A 22 -11.33 46.86 -6.02
CA GLU A 22 -10.43 46.29 -7.03
C GLU A 22 -9.34 45.40 -6.38
N ILE A 23 -8.81 45.82 -5.23
CA ILE A 23 -7.86 45.01 -4.44
C ILE A 23 -8.53 43.73 -3.91
N ALA A 24 -9.80 43.80 -3.49
CA ALA A 24 -10.56 42.64 -3.04
C ALA A 24 -10.82 41.64 -4.17
N GLU A 25 -11.15 42.12 -5.38
CA GLU A 25 -11.29 41.25 -6.56
C GLU A 25 -9.97 40.58 -6.96
N ILE A 26 -8.85 41.31 -6.99
CA ILE A 26 -7.54 40.75 -7.29
C ILE A 26 -7.16 39.67 -6.26
N LYS A 27 -7.49 39.88 -4.99
CA LYS A 27 -7.25 38.88 -3.93
C LYS A 27 -8.09 37.62 -4.14
N ALA A 28 -9.37 37.77 -4.48
CA ALA A 28 -10.26 36.65 -4.78
C ALA A 28 -9.80 35.85 -6.01
N ILE A 29 -9.29 36.53 -7.05
CA ILE A 29 -8.70 35.89 -8.23
C ILE A 29 -7.45 35.07 -7.85
N ARG A 30 -6.59 35.61 -6.99
CA ARG A 30 -5.38 34.89 -6.50
C ARG A 30 -5.72 33.65 -5.69
N GLU A 31 -6.70 33.74 -4.78
CA GLU A 31 -7.18 32.57 -4.03
C GLU A 31 -7.69 31.48 -4.97
N LYS A 32 -8.49 31.85 -5.98
CA LYS A 32 -9.01 30.89 -6.95
C LYS A 32 -7.92 30.26 -7.83
N LEU A 33 -6.88 31.01 -8.17
CA LEU A 33 -5.70 30.48 -8.86
C LEU A 33 -4.91 29.48 -7.99
N CYS A 34 -4.79 29.75 -6.69
CA CYS A 34 -4.17 28.81 -5.75
C CYS A 34 -4.97 27.50 -5.64
N ASP A 35 -6.30 27.59 -5.56
CA ASP A 35 -7.18 26.43 -5.54
C ASP A 35 -7.05 25.59 -6.81
N MET A 36 -7.08 26.25 -7.98
CA MET A 36 -6.90 25.59 -9.28
C MET A 36 -5.53 24.90 -9.37
N HIS A 37 -4.47 25.53 -8.89
CA HIS A 37 -3.13 24.92 -8.90
C HIS A 37 -3.06 23.69 -7.99
N SER A 38 -3.68 23.75 -6.80
CA SER A 38 -3.84 22.60 -5.91
C SER A 38 -4.59 21.45 -6.59
N ASP A 39 -5.69 21.75 -7.30
CA ASP A 39 -6.48 20.72 -7.97
C ASP A 39 -5.75 20.11 -9.16
N ILE A 40 -5.03 20.91 -9.95
CA ILE A 40 -4.14 20.41 -11.01
C ILE A 40 -3.09 19.46 -10.43
N LYS A 41 -2.46 19.83 -9.30
CA LYS A 41 -1.48 18.98 -8.63
C LYS A 41 -2.08 17.64 -8.20
N LYS A 42 -3.26 17.65 -7.55
CA LYS A 42 -3.98 16.42 -7.16
C LYS A 42 -4.34 15.55 -8.36
N VAL A 43 -4.78 16.16 -9.48
CA VAL A 43 -5.09 15.43 -10.72
C VAL A 43 -3.82 14.81 -11.31
N MET A 44 -2.69 15.53 -11.30
CA MET A 44 -1.41 15.00 -11.76
C MET A 44 -0.93 13.83 -10.88
N GLU A 45 -0.99 13.97 -9.55
CA GLU A 45 -0.65 12.91 -8.60
C GLU A 45 -1.52 11.66 -8.80
N TYR A 46 -2.84 11.85 -8.92
CA TYR A 46 -3.78 10.77 -9.19
C TYR A 46 -3.52 10.09 -10.54
N SER A 47 -3.29 10.89 -11.59
CA SER A 47 -3.02 10.39 -12.94
C SER A 47 -1.71 9.61 -13.00
N ASN A 48 -0.68 10.09 -12.32
CA ASN A 48 0.62 9.41 -12.23
C ASN A 48 0.50 8.09 -11.45
N ARG A 49 -0.24 8.08 -10.33
CA ARG A 49 -0.53 6.85 -9.59
C ARG A 49 -1.24 5.83 -10.47
N LEU A 50 -2.30 6.24 -11.17
CA LEU A 50 -3.06 5.35 -12.05
C LEU A 50 -2.19 4.78 -13.18
N ARG A 51 -1.33 5.60 -13.80
CA ARG A 51 -0.39 5.15 -14.82
C ARG A 51 0.59 4.13 -14.25
N PHE A 52 1.12 4.38 -13.06
CA PHE A 52 2.07 3.49 -12.40
C PHE A 52 1.42 2.16 -12.01
N GLU A 53 0.23 2.19 -11.40
CA GLU A 53 -0.56 1.00 -11.07
C GLU A 53 -0.88 0.17 -12.32
N THR A 54 -1.30 0.83 -13.41
CA THR A 54 -1.56 0.16 -14.69
C THR A 54 -0.29 -0.48 -15.26
N ALA A 55 0.85 0.23 -15.26
CA ALA A 55 2.11 -0.31 -15.75
C ALA A 55 2.59 -1.51 -14.90
N MET A 56 2.46 -1.42 -13.58
CA MET A 56 2.76 -2.53 -12.66
C MET A 56 1.86 -3.74 -12.90
N GLU A 57 0.57 -3.52 -13.11
CA GLU A 57 -0.38 -4.60 -13.40
C GLU A 57 -0.08 -5.29 -14.73
N CYS A 58 0.18 -4.51 -15.80
CA CYS A 58 0.61 -5.05 -17.09
C CYS A 58 1.90 -5.87 -16.95
N SER A 59 2.90 -5.32 -16.25
CA SER A 59 4.17 -6.02 -16.01
C SER A 59 3.96 -7.32 -15.22
N ARG A 60 3.14 -7.28 -14.15
CA ARG A 60 2.78 -8.48 -13.37
C ARG A 60 2.15 -9.54 -14.26
N GLN A 61 1.22 -9.15 -15.12
CA GLN A 61 0.54 -10.08 -16.03
C GLN A 61 1.52 -10.74 -17.01
N GLU A 62 2.45 -9.97 -17.58
CA GLU A 62 3.47 -10.48 -18.51
C GLU A 62 4.41 -11.49 -17.82
N TYR A 63 4.96 -11.13 -16.65
CA TYR A 63 5.84 -12.03 -15.91
C TYR A 63 5.10 -13.28 -15.42
N SER A 64 3.87 -13.15 -14.88
CA SER A 64 3.06 -14.30 -14.46
C SER A 64 2.77 -15.26 -15.61
N ASN A 65 2.56 -14.76 -16.83
CA ASN A 65 2.37 -15.59 -18.02
C ASN A 65 3.66 -16.34 -18.39
N ALA A 66 4.81 -15.67 -18.42
CA ALA A 66 6.10 -16.31 -18.72
C ALA A 66 6.43 -17.41 -17.69
N VAL A 67 6.21 -17.12 -16.42
CA VAL A 67 6.40 -18.06 -15.31
C VAL A 67 5.45 -19.25 -15.43
N LEU A 68 4.17 -19.02 -15.73
CA LEU A 68 3.19 -20.09 -15.93
C LEU A 68 3.61 -21.03 -17.06
N SER A 69 4.04 -20.49 -18.21
CA SER A 69 4.51 -21.29 -19.33
C SER A 69 5.69 -22.19 -18.94
N HIS A 70 6.68 -21.63 -18.21
CA HIS A 70 7.81 -22.40 -17.71
C HIS A 70 7.38 -23.49 -16.73
N LEU A 71 6.43 -23.21 -15.83
CA LEU A 71 5.91 -24.23 -14.92
C LEU A 71 5.19 -25.36 -15.65
N ILE A 72 4.42 -25.06 -16.69
CA ILE A 72 3.76 -26.08 -17.51
C ILE A 72 4.81 -26.98 -18.17
N GLU A 73 5.87 -26.41 -18.71
CA GLU A 73 6.99 -27.17 -19.29
C GLU A 73 7.75 -28.00 -18.24
N ASP A 74 8.00 -27.47 -17.03
CA ASP A 74 8.65 -28.21 -15.92
C ASP A 74 7.77 -29.38 -15.44
N ILE A 75 6.45 -29.23 -15.45
CA ILE A 75 5.51 -30.32 -15.14
C ILE A 75 5.64 -31.44 -16.18
N ASP A 76 5.52 -31.10 -17.46
CA ASP A 76 5.52 -32.10 -18.53
C ASP A 76 6.87 -32.83 -18.60
N THR A 77 7.97 -32.09 -18.54
CA THR A 77 9.32 -32.66 -18.59
C THR A 77 9.70 -33.41 -17.32
N GLY A 78 9.31 -32.91 -16.13
CA GLY A 78 9.58 -33.54 -14.85
C GLY A 78 8.86 -34.88 -14.71
N LEU A 79 7.54 -34.90 -14.99
CA LEU A 79 6.75 -36.13 -14.92
C LEU A 79 7.21 -37.16 -15.96
N GLU A 80 7.49 -36.76 -17.20
CA GLU A 80 7.93 -37.70 -18.24
C GLU A 80 9.27 -38.37 -17.90
N ARG A 81 10.21 -37.62 -17.31
CA ARG A 81 11.56 -38.12 -17.00
C ARG A 81 11.63 -38.96 -15.72
N ASN A 82 10.88 -38.58 -14.70
CA ASN A 82 11.11 -39.06 -13.33
C ASN A 82 10.04 -40.05 -12.82
N MET A 83 8.91 -40.19 -13.52
CA MET A 83 7.92 -41.24 -13.22
C MET A 83 8.43 -42.64 -13.59
N VAL A 84 7.88 -43.65 -12.91
CA VAL A 84 8.22 -45.06 -13.17
C VAL A 84 7.89 -45.45 -14.62
N LYS A 85 8.92 -45.79 -15.39
CA LYS A 85 8.81 -46.05 -16.85
C LYS A 85 7.93 -47.27 -17.20
N LYS A 86 8.00 -48.34 -16.40
CA LYS A 86 7.25 -49.59 -16.63
C LYS A 86 6.11 -49.69 -15.62
N CYS A 87 5.06 -48.89 -15.82
CA CYS A 87 3.85 -48.89 -14.99
C CYS A 87 2.60 -48.97 -15.89
N PRO A 88 1.65 -49.90 -15.65
CA PRO A 88 0.41 -50.00 -16.43
C PRO A 88 -0.44 -48.73 -16.36
N GLU A 89 -0.45 -48.07 -15.20
CA GLU A 89 -1.26 -46.86 -14.93
C GLU A 89 -0.52 -45.55 -15.25
N LYS A 90 0.65 -45.60 -15.93
CA LYS A 90 1.51 -44.42 -16.14
C LYS A 90 0.74 -43.24 -16.73
N GLU A 91 -0.03 -43.47 -17.80
CA GLU A 91 -0.76 -42.40 -18.50
C GLU A 91 -1.90 -41.80 -17.66
N ASN A 92 -2.60 -42.63 -16.88
CA ASN A 92 -3.66 -42.19 -15.99
C ASN A 92 -3.10 -41.35 -14.83
N CYS A 93 -2.02 -41.82 -14.20
CA CYS A 93 -1.31 -41.06 -13.17
C CYS A 93 -0.74 -39.76 -13.74
N ARG A 94 -0.08 -39.80 -14.91
CA ARG A 94 0.49 -38.61 -15.56
C ARG A 94 -0.59 -37.56 -15.81
N SER A 95 -1.72 -37.96 -16.40
CA SER A 95 -2.84 -37.04 -16.67
C SER A 95 -3.40 -36.42 -15.38
N SER A 96 -3.56 -37.24 -14.33
CA SER A 96 -4.08 -36.77 -13.04
C SER A 96 -3.12 -35.81 -12.34
N PHE A 97 -1.83 -36.12 -12.34
CA PHE A 97 -0.79 -35.27 -11.77
C PHE A 97 -0.61 -33.97 -12.55
N THR A 98 -0.58 -34.03 -13.87
CA THR A 98 -0.54 -32.85 -14.74
C THR A 98 -1.73 -31.95 -14.46
N ALA A 99 -2.95 -32.48 -14.38
CA ALA A 99 -4.13 -31.67 -14.09
C ALA A 99 -4.05 -30.96 -12.73
N LEU A 100 -3.60 -31.66 -11.68
CA LEU A 100 -3.42 -31.07 -10.35
C LEU A 100 -2.35 -29.97 -10.36
N LEU A 101 -1.18 -30.26 -10.95
CA LEU A 101 -0.05 -29.32 -10.97
C LEU A 101 -0.33 -28.11 -11.86
N GLN A 102 -1.04 -28.27 -12.98
CA GLN A 102 -1.44 -27.16 -13.85
C GLN A 102 -2.49 -26.27 -13.16
N ARG A 103 -3.46 -26.87 -12.45
CA ARG A 103 -4.43 -26.12 -11.63
C ARG A 103 -3.70 -25.28 -10.57
N ASN A 104 -2.71 -25.86 -9.91
CA ASN A 104 -1.91 -25.17 -8.91
C ASN A 104 -1.05 -24.05 -9.54
N ALA A 105 -0.36 -24.34 -10.64
CA ALA A 105 0.42 -23.34 -11.38
C ALA A 105 -0.42 -22.15 -11.84
N GLY A 106 -1.68 -22.39 -12.24
CA GLY A 106 -2.63 -21.34 -12.64
C GLY A 106 -2.91 -20.30 -11.56
N LEU A 107 -2.68 -20.61 -10.28
CA LEU A 107 -2.83 -19.66 -9.18
C LEU A 107 -1.83 -18.48 -9.26
N ILE A 108 -0.73 -18.61 -10.01
CA ILE A 108 0.26 -17.53 -10.21
C ILE A 108 -0.32 -16.30 -10.93
N LYS A 109 -1.42 -16.48 -11.65
CA LYS A 109 -2.15 -15.37 -12.27
C LYS A 109 -2.98 -14.57 -11.27
N GLN A 110 -3.15 -15.05 -10.04
CA GLN A 110 -3.88 -14.35 -9.00
C GLN A 110 -2.93 -13.37 -8.29
N GLY A 111 -3.41 -12.16 -7.99
CA GLY A 111 -2.64 -11.19 -7.20
C GLY A 111 -2.42 -11.62 -5.75
N ARG A 112 -3.25 -12.54 -5.25
CA ARG A 112 -3.14 -13.18 -3.92
C ARG A 112 -3.77 -14.57 -3.96
N VAL A 113 -3.14 -15.54 -3.31
CA VAL A 113 -3.58 -16.93 -3.22
C VAL A 113 -3.99 -17.24 -1.79
N ASP A 114 -5.18 -17.82 -1.63
CA ASP A 114 -5.73 -18.24 -0.34
C ASP A 114 -5.13 -19.59 0.12
N GLU A 115 -4.83 -19.71 1.41
CA GLU A 115 -4.35 -20.96 2.05
C GLU A 115 -5.31 -22.13 1.81
N ILE A 116 -6.63 -21.87 1.77
CA ILE A 116 -7.65 -22.89 1.55
C ILE A 116 -7.48 -23.53 0.18
N LEU A 117 -7.18 -22.75 -0.87
CA LEU A 117 -6.99 -23.28 -2.22
C LEU A 117 -5.77 -24.21 -2.31
N LEU A 118 -4.68 -23.81 -1.66
CA LEU A 118 -3.45 -24.61 -1.61
C LEU A 118 -3.61 -25.86 -0.74
N SER A 119 -4.31 -25.74 0.39
CA SER A 119 -4.63 -26.86 1.28
C SER A 119 -5.51 -27.88 0.55
N ASN A 120 -6.54 -27.45 -0.17
CA ASN A 120 -7.39 -28.33 -0.97
C ASN A 120 -6.58 -29.08 -2.05
N ASN A 121 -5.65 -28.41 -2.74
CA ASN A 121 -4.79 -29.08 -3.73
C ASN A 121 -3.84 -30.08 -3.06
N ARG A 122 -3.33 -29.77 -1.87
CA ARG A 122 -2.49 -30.69 -1.08
C ARG A 122 -3.27 -31.90 -0.59
N GLU A 123 -4.47 -31.71 -0.05
CA GLU A 123 -5.38 -32.78 0.34
C GLU A 123 -5.71 -33.68 -0.85
N LYS A 124 -5.98 -33.10 -2.03
CA LYS A 124 -6.22 -33.88 -3.25
C LYS A 124 -5.03 -34.77 -3.62
N LEU A 125 -3.81 -34.29 -3.43
CA LEU A 125 -2.60 -35.09 -3.68
C LEU A 125 -2.48 -36.25 -2.68
N GLU A 126 -2.79 -36.02 -1.41
CA GLU A 126 -2.78 -37.07 -0.38
C GLU A 126 -3.90 -38.09 -0.58
N GLU A 127 -5.11 -37.67 -1.00
CA GLU A 127 -6.19 -38.59 -1.38
C GLU A 127 -5.75 -39.54 -2.50
N MET A 128 -5.09 -39.02 -3.54
CA MET A 128 -4.56 -39.85 -4.63
C MET A 128 -3.49 -40.83 -4.11
N ARG A 129 -2.73 -40.45 -3.09
CA ARG A 129 -1.70 -41.29 -2.48
C ARG A 129 -2.29 -42.43 -1.65
N CYS A 130 -3.32 -42.16 -0.84
CA CYS A 130 -4.00 -43.17 -0.02
C CYS A 130 -4.65 -44.29 -0.86
N GLY A 131 -5.04 -43.99 -2.11
CA GLY A 131 -5.59 -44.98 -3.04
C GLY A 131 -4.54 -45.81 -3.78
N ALA A 132 -3.23 -45.56 -3.60
CA ALA A 132 -2.17 -46.18 -4.40
C ALA A 132 -1.72 -47.54 -3.82
N PRO A 133 -1.84 -48.65 -4.56
CA PRO A 133 -1.64 -49.99 -4.01
C PRO A 133 -0.19 -50.50 -4.07
N TYR A 134 0.77 -49.72 -4.58
CA TYR A 134 2.14 -50.18 -4.83
C TYR A 134 3.21 -49.29 -4.20
N SER A 135 4.23 -49.91 -3.60
CA SER A 135 5.43 -49.21 -3.07
C SER A 135 6.20 -48.44 -4.15
N LYS A 136 6.09 -48.84 -5.42
CA LYS A 136 6.70 -48.09 -6.55
C LYS A 136 5.98 -46.78 -6.87
N CYS A 137 4.76 -46.57 -6.37
CA CYS A 137 4.05 -45.29 -6.51
C CYS A 137 4.74 -44.16 -5.74
N ASP A 138 5.48 -44.46 -4.67
CA ASP A 138 6.18 -43.46 -3.86
C ASP A 138 7.15 -42.61 -4.68
N GLN A 139 7.80 -43.19 -5.69
CA GLN A 139 8.67 -42.44 -6.60
C GLN A 139 7.88 -41.39 -7.38
N CYS A 140 6.73 -41.77 -7.96
CA CYS A 140 5.88 -40.84 -8.70
C CYS A 140 5.32 -39.75 -7.78
N PHE A 141 4.84 -40.11 -6.58
CA PHE A 141 4.34 -39.13 -5.61
C PHE A 141 5.43 -38.20 -5.09
N SER A 142 6.66 -38.69 -4.93
CA SER A 142 7.81 -37.85 -4.57
C SER A 142 8.09 -36.82 -5.66
N GLU A 143 8.04 -37.20 -6.94
CA GLU A 143 8.23 -36.26 -8.05
C GLU A 143 7.14 -35.19 -8.05
N VAL A 144 5.88 -35.60 -7.96
CA VAL A 144 4.73 -34.67 -7.96
C VAL A 144 4.78 -33.74 -6.76
N SER A 145 5.12 -34.26 -5.58
CA SER A 145 5.29 -33.47 -4.36
C SER A 145 6.44 -32.47 -4.50
N GLY A 146 7.52 -32.85 -5.16
CA GLY A 146 8.64 -31.96 -5.49
C GLY A 146 8.21 -30.82 -6.40
N LEU A 147 7.53 -31.12 -7.51
CA LEU A 147 6.99 -30.12 -8.44
C LEU A 147 5.98 -29.18 -7.75
N PHE A 148 5.07 -29.75 -6.95
CA PHE A 148 4.12 -28.96 -6.16
C PHE A 148 4.83 -28.01 -5.18
N THR A 149 5.85 -28.51 -4.48
CA THR A 149 6.64 -27.70 -3.54
C THR A 149 7.39 -26.57 -4.24
N LYS A 150 7.96 -26.81 -5.43
CA LYS A 150 8.57 -25.76 -6.26
C LYS A 150 7.56 -24.67 -6.60
N GLN A 151 6.34 -25.04 -7.02
CA GLN A 151 5.28 -24.09 -7.34
C GLN A 151 4.89 -23.24 -6.13
N VAL A 152 4.71 -23.84 -4.95
CA VAL A 152 4.39 -23.12 -3.71
C VAL A 152 5.52 -22.17 -3.30
N ASN A 153 6.78 -22.61 -3.39
CA ASN A 153 7.93 -21.77 -3.06
C ASN A 153 8.06 -20.58 -4.01
N LEU A 154 7.77 -20.78 -5.30
CA LEU A 154 7.71 -19.69 -6.27
C LEU A 154 6.59 -18.69 -5.94
N MET A 155 5.39 -19.14 -5.57
CA MET A 155 4.31 -18.26 -5.12
C MET A 155 4.71 -17.43 -3.89
N ARG A 156 5.49 -17.99 -2.97
CA ARG A 156 6.07 -17.27 -1.82
C ARG A 156 7.08 -16.22 -2.26
N SER A 157 8.00 -16.57 -3.17
CA SER A 157 8.98 -15.64 -3.72
C SER A 157 8.33 -14.48 -4.47
N MET A 158 7.20 -14.74 -5.14
CA MET A 158 6.36 -13.74 -5.80
C MET A 158 5.49 -12.94 -4.81
N ARG A 159 5.50 -13.28 -3.52
CA ARG A 159 4.69 -12.67 -2.45
C ARG A 159 3.18 -12.68 -2.70
N ILE A 160 2.70 -13.60 -3.54
CA ILE A 160 1.27 -13.81 -3.77
C ILE A 160 0.69 -14.82 -2.79
N TYR A 161 1.53 -15.56 -2.06
CA TYR A 161 1.13 -16.50 -1.03
C TYR A 161 1.99 -16.33 0.22
N ALA A 162 1.36 -15.91 1.31
CA ALA A 162 1.90 -15.94 2.66
C ALA A 162 1.23 -17.13 3.37
N GLY A 163 1.84 -18.32 3.28
CA GLY A 163 1.29 -19.48 3.95
C GLY A 163 1.30 -19.35 5.46
N ASN A 164 0.75 -20.33 6.17
CA ASN A 164 0.85 -20.44 7.64
C ASN A 164 2.30 -20.53 8.18
N GLN A 165 3.31 -20.56 7.30
CA GLN A 165 4.74 -20.58 7.62
C GLN A 165 5.42 -19.21 7.52
N GLU A 166 4.73 -18.16 7.09
CA GLU A 166 4.94 -16.88 7.78
C GLU A 166 4.25 -17.08 9.13
N GLN A 167 5.02 -17.54 10.11
CA GLN A 167 4.63 -17.41 11.51
C GLN A 167 4.03 -16.01 11.63
N LYS A 168 2.76 -15.91 12.09
CA LYS A 168 2.28 -14.66 12.67
C LYS A 168 3.46 -14.13 13.47
N PRO A 169 4.04 -12.97 13.12
CA PRO A 169 5.29 -12.53 13.70
C PRO A 169 5.12 -12.68 15.21
N ASP A 170 5.95 -13.54 15.81
CA ASP A 170 5.85 -13.83 17.21
C ASP A 170 5.97 -12.50 17.93
N ILE A 171 4.89 -12.06 18.57
CA ILE A 171 4.85 -10.75 19.22
C ILE A 171 5.95 -10.70 20.30
N SER A 172 6.35 -11.85 20.85
CA SER A 172 7.44 -11.94 21.81
C SER A 172 8.83 -11.76 21.20
N ALA A 173 8.98 -11.93 19.88
CA ALA A 173 10.22 -11.66 19.14
C ALA A 173 10.39 -10.16 18.77
N LEU A 174 9.41 -9.32 19.12
CA LEU A 174 9.48 -7.89 18.88
C LEU A 174 10.45 -7.24 19.87
N GLU A 175 11.57 -6.74 19.38
CA GLU A 175 12.53 -5.96 20.17
C GLU A 175 12.01 -4.52 20.38
N PRO A 176 11.42 -4.17 21.54
CA PRO A 176 10.68 -2.92 21.67
C PRO A 176 11.59 -1.69 21.52
N GLY A 177 12.84 -1.80 21.99
CA GLY A 177 13.82 -0.73 21.88
C GLY A 177 14.22 -0.44 20.43
N ALA A 178 14.42 -1.49 19.62
CA ALA A 178 14.73 -1.34 18.20
C ALA A 178 13.51 -0.80 17.44
N LEU A 179 12.32 -1.36 17.69
CA LEU A 179 11.07 -0.87 17.08
C LEU A 179 10.86 0.63 17.34
N VAL A 180 11.01 1.06 18.60
CA VAL A 180 10.80 2.46 18.97
C VAL A 180 11.83 3.34 18.27
N ARG A 181 13.12 3.03 18.37
CA ARG A 181 14.17 3.90 17.80
C ARG A 181 14.16 3.95 16.28
N GLU A 182 13.90 2.82 15.62
CA GLU A 182 14.07 2.71 14.17
C GLU A 182 12.80 2.99 13.37
N ILE A 183 11.63 2.82 13.98
CA ILE A 183 10.34 2.90 13.28
C ILE A 183 9.46 3.94 13.93
N LEU A 184 9.14 3.81 15.23
CA LEU A 184 8.12 4.67 15.86
C LEU A 184 8.61 6.09 16.12
N GLU A 185 9.77 6.29 16.77
CA GLU A 185 10.32 7.63 17.04
C GLU A 185 10.49 8.42 15.74
N PRO A 186 11.05 7.89 14.64
CA PRO A 186 11.23 8.61 13.39
C PRO A 186 9.92 9.13 12.78
N VAL A 187 8.83 8.37 12.92
CA VAL A 187 7.54 8.65 12.25
C VAL A 187 6.47 9.23 13.17
N SER A 188 6.66 9.25 14.50
CA SER A 188 5.68 9.77 15.46
C SER A 188 5.62 11.31 15.53
N ASN A 189 6.06 12.01 14.48
CA ASN A 189 5.99 13.45 14.39
C ASN A 189 5.35 13.85 13.04
N PRO A 190 4.35 14.75 13.05
CA PRO A 190 3.57 15.05 11.86
C PRO A 190 4.41 15.69 10.75
N GLN A 191 5.37 16.57 11.07
CA GLN A 191 6.22 17.19 10.05
C GLN A 191 7.11 16.15 9.34
N ARG A 192 7.63 15.16 10.08
CA ARG A 192 8.41 14.06 9.50
C ARG A 192 7.57 13.15 8.61
N LEU A 193 6.30 12.89 8.96
CA LEU A 193 5.38 12.17 8.09
C LEU A 193 5.04 12.96 6.82
N GLU A 194 4.83 14.27 6.91
CA GLU A 194 4.63 15.12 5.72
C GLU A 194 5.87 15.14 4.81
N ILE A 195 7.08 15.16 5.38
CA ILE A 195 8.33 15.01 4.63
C ILE A 195 8.34 13.66 3.89
N LEU A 196 8.10 12.54 4.59
CA LEU A 196 8.10 11.20 3.99
C LEU A 196 7.05 11.07 2.88
N LYS A 197 5.85 11.62 3.08
CA LYS A 197 4.80 11.67 2.04
C LYS A 197 5.26 12.46 0.83
N ALA A 198 5.89 13.62 1.04
CA ALA A 198 6.34 14.49 -0.04
C ALA A 198 7.46 13.87 -0.89
N VAL A 199 8.28 12.99 -0.32
CA VAL A 199 9.33 12.25 -1.07
C VAL A 199 8.95 10.84 -1.51
N ALA A 200 7.70 10.41 -1.28
CA ALA A 200 7.28 9.06 -1.63
C ALA A 200 7.31 8.77 -3.15
N PHE A 201 7.16 9.81 -3.98
CA PHE A 201 7.03 9.66 -5.44
C PHE A 201 8.00 10.53 -6.24
N GLU A 202 8.68 11.49 -5.62
CA GLU A 202 9.63 12.38 -6.28
C GLU A 202 10.64 12.94 -5.28
N THR A 203 11.77 13.44 -5.77
CA THR A 203 12.75 14.11 -4.91
C THR A 203 12.26 15.48 -4.46
N LYS A 204 12.72 15.93 -3.28
CA LYS A 204 12.36 17.25 -2.75
C LYS A 204 13.60 18.00 -2.27
N SER A 205 13.64 19.30 -2.57
CA SER A 205 14.66 20.20 -2.06
C SER A 205 14.38 20.61 -0.61
N PHE A 206 15.39 21.18 0.04
CA PHE A 206 15.22 21.76 1.38
C PHE A 206 14.16 22.88 1.40
N SER A 207 14.11 23.73 0.36
CA SER A 207 13.12 24.81 0.28
C SER A 207 11.70 24.28 0.14
N ALA A 208 11.49 23.22 -0.64
CA ALA A 208 10.19 22.58 -0.78
C ALA A 208 9.69 22.02 0.56
N PHE A 209 10.57 21.41 1.37
CA PHE A 209 10.17 20.98 2.71
C PHE A 209 9.88 22.14 3.66
N SER A 210 10.60 23.24 3.53
CA SER A 210 10.34 24.44 4.34
C SER A 210 8.94 25.01 4.08
N GLU A 211 8.51 25.01 2.81
CA GLU A 211 7.16 25.39 2.41
C GLU A 211 6.10 24.39 2.90
N ILE A 212 6.33 23.09 2.71
CA ILE A 212 5.35 22.03 3.07
C ILE A 212 5.14 21.94 4.58
N THR A 213 6.22 22.04 5.36
CA THR A 213 6.18 21.81 6.81
C THR A 213 6.02 23.10 7.63
N GLY A 214 6.25 24.27 7.01
CA GLY A 214 6.35 25.55 7.69
C GLY A 214 7.62 25.71 8.56
N LEU A 215 8.52 24.72 8.57
CA LEU A 215 9.75 24.73 9.35
C LEU A 215 10.87 25.46 8.60
N ARG A 216 11.76 26.13 9.33
CA ARG A 216 12.88 26.89 8.74
C ARG A 216 14.20 26.58 9.41
N GLY A 217 15.29 26.75 8.66
CA GLY A 217 16.67 26.69 9.17
C GLY A 217 16.95 25.43 9.98
N GLY A 218 17.52 25.61 11.17
CA GLY A 218 17.92 24.51 12.06
C GLY A 218 16.78 23.57 12.46
N ASN A 219 15.55 24.06 12.57
CA ASN A 219 14.41 23.21 12.92
C ASN A 219 14.13 22.19 11.82
N LEU A 220 14.12 22.61 10.55
CA LEU A 220 13.92 21.68 9.45
C LEU A 220 15.11 20.71 9.32
N LEU A 221 16.34 21.20 9.47
CA LEU A 221 17.54 20.36 9.47
C LEU A 221 17.47 19.27 10.54
N PHE A 222 16.98 19.59 11.74
CA PHE A 222 16.82 18.61 12.81
C PHE A 222 15.90 17.44 12.40
N HIS A 223 14.75 17.74 11.77
CA HIS A 223 13.83 16.70 11.32
C HIS A 223 14.39 15.87 10.17
N LEU A 224 15.06 16.51 9.21
CA LEU A 224 15.71 15.81 8.10
C LEU A 224 16.83 14.91 8.60
N GLN A 225 17.66 15.40 9.53
CA GLN A 225 18.73 14.60 10.13
C GLN A 225 18.18 13.39 10.87
N LYS A 226 17.12 13.54 11.66
CA LYS A 226 16.45 12.41 12.32
C LYS A 226 15.95 11.34 11.34
N LEU A 227 15.43 11.75 10.19
CA LEU A 227 14.98 10.83 9.14
C LEU A 227 16.16 10.17 8.41
N MET A 228 17.25 10.90 8.18
CA MET A 228 18.48 10.38 7.57
C MET A 228 19.21 9.40 8.50
N ASP A 229 19.39 9.74 9.77
CA ASP A 229 20.02 8.89 10.79
C ASP A 229 19.27 7.57 10.98
N SER A 230 17.95 7.59 10.82
CA SER A 230 17.08 6.41 10.89
C SER A 230 17.03 5.62 9.57
N GLY A 231 17.68 6.12 8.53
CA GLY A 231 17.74 5.54 7.19
C GLY A 231 16.43 5.60 6.43
N LEU A 232 15.54 6.54 6.72
CA LEU A 232 14.22 6.66 6.06
C LEU A 232 14.26 7.54 4.82
N ILE A 233 15.17 8.51 4.78
CA ILE A 233 15.46 9.34 3.60
C ILE A 233 16.97 9.40 3.40
N LEU A 234 17.39 9.77 2.19
CA LEU A 234 18.79 10.06 1.88
C LEU A 234 18.88 11.38 1.11
N GLN A 235 19.97 12.10 1.29
CA GLN A 235 20.33 13.28 0.51
C GLN A 235 21.32 12.85 -0.57
N GLN A 236 21.08 13.22 -1.84
CA GLN A 236 21.94 12.73 -2.94
C GLN A 236 23.40 13.17 -2.79
N HIS A 237 23.63 14.43 -2.41
CA HIS A 237 24.94 15.07 -2.20
C HIS A 237 24.78 16.16 -1.12
N GLU A 238 25.84 16.79 -0.60
CA GLU A 238 25.76 17.76 0.54
C GLU A 238 24.72 18.88 0.38
N ARG A 239 24.37 19.26 -0.87
CA ARG A 239 23.31 20.24 -1.19
C ARG A 239 22.25 19.69 -2.15
N GLY A 240 22.22 18.38 -2.33
CA GLY A 240 21.29 17.70 -3.21
C GLY A 240 19.89 17.59 -2.61
N ASP A 241 18.95 17.22 -3.48
CA ASP A 241 17.59 16.89 -3.07
C ASP A 241 17.57 15.60 -2.23
N TYR A 242 16.48 15.47 -1.48
CA TYR A 242 16.19 14.34 -0.63
C TYR A 242 15.27 13.37 -1.37
N MET A 243 15.48 12.07 -1.14
CA MET A 243 14.61 11.00 -1.62
C MET A 243 14.34 9.99 -0.52
N ILE A 244 13.22 9.27 -0.64
CA ILE A 244 12.87 8.19 0.28
C ILE A 244 13.74 6.95 0.05
N THR A 245 14.07 6.23 1.12
CA THR A 245 14.73 4.91 1.01
C THR A 245 13.68 3.80 0.92
N GLU A 246 14.11 2.57 0.58
CA GLU A 246 13.21 1.41 0.63
C GLU A 246 12.63 1.20 2.04
N LYS A 247 13.44 1.41 3.09
CA LYS A 247 13.00 1.33 4.49
C LYS A 247 11.92 2.38 4.79
N GLY A 248 12.16 3.64 4.39
CA GLY A 248 11.21 4.73 4.55
C GLY A 248 9.88 4.48 3.84
N PHE A 249 9.95 3.98 2.61
CA PHE A 249 8.76 3.69 1.80
C PHE A 249 7.92 2.55 2.39
N LYS A 250 8.56 1.44 2.79
CA LYS A 250 7.87 0.31 3.44
C LYS A 250 7.17 0.72 4.73
N ILE A 251 7.83 1.50 5.58
CA ILE A 251 7.22 2.00 6.82
C ILE A 251 6.00 2.88 6.50
N LEU A 252 6.11 3.78 5.52
CA LEU A 252 5.00 4.64 5.11
C LEU A 252 3.80 3.82 4.57
N GLN A 253 4.05 2.77 3.79
CA GLN A 253 3.00 1.85 3.31
C GLN A 253 2.29 1.15 4.47
N VAL A 254 3.05 0.55 5.39
CA VAL A 254 2.49 -0.15 6.56
C VAL A 254 1.68 0.80 7.45
N LEU A 255 2.14 2.03 7.65
CA LEU A 255 1.38 3.04 8.40
C LEU A 255 0.06 3.40 7.71
N ASN A 256 0.06 3.51 6.38
CA ASN A 256 -1.15 3.77 5.61
C ASN A 256 -2.14 2.59 5.69
N GLU A 257 -1.64 1.35 5.56
CA GLU A 257 -2.45 0.14 5.74
C GLU A 257 -3.04 0.04 7.14
N LEU A 258 -2.22 0.31 8.17
CA LEU A 258 -2.65 0.36 9.56
C LEU A 258 -3.76 1.40 9.75
N TYR A 259 -3.55 2.62 9.28
CA TYR A 259 -4.54 3.69 9.35
C TYR A 259 -5.85 3.32 8.67
N SER A 260 -5.81 2.76 7.45
CA SER A 260 -7.00 2.27 6.75
C SER A 260 -7.69 1.13 7.51
N SER A 261 -6.94 0.15 8.01
CA SER A 261 -7.50 -1.00 8.72
C SER A 261 -8.23 -0.60 10.02
N LEU A 262 -7.74 0.44 10.69
CA LEU A 262 -8.35 0.96 11.92
C LEU A 262 -9.56 1.86 11.64
N GLN A 263 -9.60 2.57 10.50
CA GLN A 263 -10.76 3.37 10.09
C GLN A 263 -12.00 2.54 9.75
N TYR A 264 -11.83 1.30 9.28
CA TYR A 264 -12.94 0.38 8.98
C TYR A 264 -13.32 -0.54 10.15
N SER A 265 -12.75 -0.34 11.35
CA SER A 265 -13.14 -1.08 12.54
C SER A 265 -14.44 -0.48 13.12
N PRO A 266 -15.52 -1.26 13.37
CA PRO A 266 -16.81 -0.75 13.85
C PRO A 266 -16.79 -0.11 15.25
N LEU A 267 -15.64 0.05 15.89
CA LEU A 267 -15.53 0.51 17.28
C LEU A 267 -15.15 1.99 17.46
N GLN A 268 -15.17 2.81 16.42
CA GLN A 268 -15.08 4.27 16.58
C GLN A 268 -16.12 5.01 15.75
N LEU A 269 -17.33 5.13 16.30
CA LEU A 269 -18.19 6.28 16.01
C LEU A 269 -17.64 7.47 16.82
N PRO A 270 -17.09 8.54 16.21
CA PRO A 270 -16.95 9.79 16.91
C PRO A 270 -18.37 10.30 17.19
N ALA A 271 -18.66 10.57 18.46
CA ALA A 271 -19.89 11.26 18.86
C ALA A 271 -20.05 12.50 17.99
N ARG A 272 -21.09 12.53 17.15
CA ARG A 272 -21.51 13.75 16.47
C ARG A 272 -21.78 14.77 17.58
N LYS A 273 -20.97 15.82 17.63
CA LYS A 273 -21.33 17.03 18.39
C LYS A 273 -22.64 17.54 17.82
N THR A 274 -23.72 17.38 18.58
CA THR A 274 -24.98 18.08 18.31
C THR A 274 -24.73 19.58 18.48
N PRO A 275 -25.05 20.42 17.48
CA PRO A 275 -24.97 21.85 17.63
C PRO A 275 -26.19 22.29 18.46
N GLY A 276 -25.95 22.72 19.70
CA GLY A 276 -26.94 23.40 20.51
C GLY A 276 -27.07 22.91 21.94
N GLU A 277 -26.04 23.14 22.76
CA GLU A 277 -26.27 23.35 24.20
C GLU A 277 -25.57 24.65 24.59
N LYS A 278 -26.36 25.59 25.10
CA LYS A 278 -25.93 26.89 25.59
C LYS A 278 -25.18 26.67 26.90
N GLU A 279 -23.96 27.17 26.97
CA GLU A 279 -23.20 27.25 28.21
C GLU A 279 -23.83 28.33 29.10
N GLU A 280 -24.65 27.91 30.06
CA GLU A 280 -25.07 28.79 31.16
C GLU A 280 -23.88 29.06 32.06
N ILE A 281 -23.42 30.31 32.03
CA ILE A 281 -22.50 30.89 32.99
C ILE A 281 -23.16 30.86 34.36
N ARG A 282 -22.60 30.09 35.30
CA ARG A 282 -22.88 30.25 36.73
C ARG A 282 -21.75 31.09 37.36
N ILE A 283 -22.20 32.29 37.77
CA ILE A 283 -21.69 33.25 38.77
C ILE A 283 -20.39 32.85 39.46
#